data_AF-A0A1Y1ISQ1-F1
#
_entry.id   AF-A0A1Y1ISQ1-F1
#
_cell.length_a   1.000
_cell.length_b   1.000
_cell.length_c   1.000
_cell.angle_alpha   90.00
_cell.angle_beta   90.00
_cell.angle_gamma   90.00
#
_symmetry.space_group_name_H-M   'P 1'
#
loop_
_entity.id
_entity.type
_entity.pdbx_description
1 polymer ?
#
loop_
_entity_poly.entity_id
_entity_poly.type
_entity_poly.pdbx_seq_one_letter_code
_entity_poly.pdbx_strand_id
1 'polypeptide(L)'
;MRAHNALSGLKPHKKKINAAPPIYDLGWYYIEARMQGKKAPIGLLRNIKEYKLKHTGDGDVVPVVCSWKLCTEGPETGEKKFGKCALCQIARYCSKEHQKLHWPSHKIHCQASRARTFDS
;
A
#
# COMPACT_ATOMS: atom_id res chain seq x y z
N MET A 1 1.67 -23.85 2.39
CA MET A 1 1.07 -23.70 1.04
C MET A 1 2.18 -23.50 0.02
N ARG A 2 2.26 -24.35 -1.01
CA ARG A 2 3.37 -24.40 -1.98
C ARG A 2 3.26 -23.25 -2.98
N ALA A 3 4.37 -22.53 -3.22
CA ALA A 3 4.50 -21.40 -4.14
C ALA A 3 4.00 -21.67 -5.58
N HIS A 4 3.88 -22.95 -5.97
CA HIS A 4 3.39 -23.38 -7.28
C HIS A 4 1.99 -22.89 -7.65
N ASN A 5 1.12 -22.54 -6.69
CA ASN A 5 -0.23 -22.06 -7.00
C ASN A 5 -0.32 -20.54 -7.24
N ALA A 6 0.63 -19.76 -6.72
CA ALA A 6 0.57 -18.30 -6.81
C ALA A 6 0.88 -17.78 -8.22
N LEU A 7 1.83 -18.41 -8.92
CA LEU A 7 2.22 -18.00 -10.28
C LEU A 7 1.07 -18.19 -11.28
N SER A 8 0.31 -19.28 -11.15
CA SER A 8 -0.83 -19.58 -12.02
C SER A 8 -1.93 -18.53 -11.93
N GLY A 9 -2.19 -17.98 -10.73
CA GLY A 9 -3.16 -16.90 -10.54
C GLY A 9 -2.72 -15.56 -11.14
N LEU A 10 -1.42 -15.34 -11.30
CA LEU A 10 -0.87 -14.08 -11.82
C LEU A 10 -0.63 -14.08 -13.34
N LYS A 11 -0.50 -15.27 -13.95
CA LYS A 11 -0.25 -15.42 -15.41
C LYS A 11 -1.20 -14.61 -16.30
N PRO A 12 -2.52 -14.55 -16.05
CA PRO A 12 -3.43 -13.75 -16.87
C PRO A 12 -3.12 -12.24 -16.86
N HIS A 13 -2.40 -11.75 -15.86
CA HIS A 13 -2.07 -10.33 -15.69
C HIS A 13 -0.69 -9.94 -16.24
N LYS A 14 0.05 -10.87 -16.85
CA LYS A 14 1.40 -10.64 -17.40
C LYS A 14 1.52 -9.36 -18.23
N LYS A 15 0.59 -9.13 -19.16
CA LYS A 15 0.60 -7.94 -20.02
C LYS A 15 0.48 -6.63 -19.21
N LYS A 16 -0.38 -6.60 -18.19
CA LYS A 16 -0.55 -5.43 -17.31
C LYS A 16 0.67 -5.18 -16.44
N ILE A 17 1.29 -6.26 -15.96
CA ILE A 17 2.51 -6.21 -15.15
C ILE A 17 3.67 -5.64 -15.96
N ASN A 18 3.85 -6.08 -17.21
CA ASN A 18 4.91 -5.57 -18.09
C ASN A 18 4.65 -4.14 -18.58
N ALA A 19 3.39 -3.73 -18.67
CA ALA A 19 3.00 -2.38 -19.09
C ALA A 19 3.02 -1.35 -17.94
N ALA A 20 3.27 -1.76 -16.69
CA ALA A 20 3.25 -0.87 -15.53
C ALA A 20 4.57 -0.10 -15.41
N PRO A 21 4.56 1.24 -15.53
CA PRO A 21 5.70 2.04 -15.13
C PRO A 21 5.96 1.87 -13.62
N PRO A 22 7.21 1.91 -13.14
CA PRO A 22 8.46 2.14 -13.87
C PRO A 22 9.16 0.85 -14.37
N ILE A 23 8.50 -0.30 -14.27
CA ILE A 23 9.12 -1.60 -14.55
C ILE A 23 8.85 -1.96 -16.01
N TYR A 24 9.62 -1.37 -16.92
CA TYR A 24 9.53 -1.71 -18.34
C TYR A 24 9.98 -3.16 -18.58
N ASP A 25 9.14 -3.92 -19.30
CA ASP A 25 9.33 -5.25 -19.92
C ASP A 25 9.85 -6.43 -19.07
N LEU A 26 10.41 -6.17 -17.88
CA LEU A 26 11.09 -7.15 -17.02
C LEU A 26 10.30 -7.47 -15.73
N GLY A 27 9.14 -6.84 -15.53
CA GLY A 27 8.33 -7.01 -14.32
C GLY A 27 7.83 -8.44 -14.14
N TRP A 28 7.34 -9.06 -15.20
CA TRP A 28 6.93 -10.45 -15.16
C TRP A 28 8.11 -11.39 -14.90
N TYR A 29 9.26 -11.16 -15.55
CA TYR A 29 10.47 -11.97 -15.38
C TYR A 29 10.94 -11.99 -13.92
N TYR A 30 10.96 -10.82 -13.26
CA TYR A 30 11.32 -10.71 -11.85
C TYR A 30 10.36 -11.51 -10.94
N ILE A 31 9.05 -11.35 -11.13
CA ILE A 31 8.02 -12.04 -10.33
C ILE A 31 8.13 -13.56 -10.53
N GLU A 32 8.27 -14.00 -11.77
CA GLU A 32 8.39 -15.41 -12.12
C GLU A 32 9.63 -16.06 -11.49
N ALA A 33 10.81 -15.42 -11.60
CA ALA A 33 12.04 -15.90 -11.00
C ALA A 33 11.93 -16.00 -9.46
N ARG A 34 11.34 -14.99 -8.80
CA ARG A 34 11.13 -15.00 -7.34
C ARG A 34 10.17 -16.11 -6.89
N MET A 35 9.09 -16.34 -7.63
CA MET A 35 8.12 -17.41 -7.32
C MET A 35 8.72 -18.81 -7.53
N GLN A 36 9.74 -18.92 -8.39
CA GLN A 36 10.52 -20.15 -8.60
C GLN A 36 11.70 -20.29 -7.63
N GLY A 37 11.84 -19.39 -6.63
CA GLY A 37 12.94 -19.41 -5.67
C GLY A 37 14.29 -18.97 -6.26
N LYS A 38 14.33 -18.45 -7.48
CA LYS A 38 15.55 -17.96 -8.13
C LYS A 38 15.89 -16.55 -7.62
N LYS A 39 17.19 -16.26 -7.51
CA LYS A 39 17.68 -14.90 -7.23
C LYS A 39 17.58 -14.08 -8.51
N ALA A 40 16.57 -13.22 -8.62
CA ALA A 40 16.50 -12.21 -9.66
C ALA A 40 17.13 -10.91 -9.15
N PRO A 41 18.14 -10.33 -9.83
CA PRO A 41 18.74 -9.08 -9.40
C PRO A 41 17.73 -7.95 -9.55
N ILE A 42 17.42 -7.27 -8.43
CA ILE A 42 16.61 -6.04 -8.39
C ILE A 42 17.16 -4.96 -9.34
N GLY A 43 18.45 -5.02 -9.67
CA GLY A 43 19.09 -4.16 -10.66
C GLY A 43 18.55 -4.28 -12.09
N LEU A 44 17.73 -5.29 -12.43
CA LEU A 44 17.00 -5.33 -13.71
C LEU A 44 15.77 -4.41 -13.72
N LEU A 45 15.29 -3.97 -12.55
CA LEU A 45 14.17 -3.03 -12.41
C LEU A 45 14.64 -1.56 -12.41
N ARG A 46 15.95 -1.31 -12.57
CA ARG A 46 16.63 -0.01 -12.32
C ARG A 46 16.38 1.11 -13.34
N ASN A 47 15.37 1.02 -14.21
CA ASN A 47 14.85 2.20 -14.92
C ASN A 47 13.62 2.80 -14.21
N ILE A 48 13.60 2.72 -12.88
CA ILE A 48 12.90 3.70 -12.07
C ILE A 48 13.64 5.02 -12.28
N LYS A 49 13.23 5.81 -13.27
CA LYS A 49 13.42 7.26 -13.20
C LYS A 49 12.99 7.64 -11.80
N GLU A 50 13.92 8.17 -11.02
CA GLU A 50 13.70 8.67 -9.66
C GLU A 50 12.29 9.22 -9.58
N TYR A 51 11.42 8.51 -8.85
CA TYR A 51 10.12 9.04 -8.55
C TYR A 51 10.40 10.25 -7.66
N LYS A 52 10.53 11.43 -8.28
CA LYS A 52 10.61 12.69 -7.58
C LYS A 52 9.24 12.91 -6.95
N LEU A 53 9.06 12.37 -5.75
CA LEU A 53 8.09 12.89 -4.79
C LEU A 53 8.30 14.40 -4.80
N LYS A 54 7.25 15.16 -5.12
CA LYS A 54 7.33 16.61 -5.05
C LYS A 54 7.54 16.94 -3.57
N HIS A 55 8.80 17.16 -3.18
CA HIS A 55 9.19 17.54 -1.83
C HIS A 55 8.58 18.92 -1.55
N THR A 56 7.50 18.95 -0.79
CA THR A 56 6.98 20.19 -0.22
C THR A 56 7.78 20.48 1.04
N GLY A 57 8.96 21.09 0.89
CA GLY A 57 9.65 21.95 1.88
C GLY A 57 10.08 21.40 3.24
N ASP A 58 9.38 20.45 3.85
CA ASP A 58 9.54 20.03 5.24
C ASP A 58 9.50 18.49 5.34
N GLY A 59 10.61 17.86 4.98
CA GLY A 59 10.82 16.42 5.14
C GLY A 59 9.88 15.55 4.29
N ASP A 60 10.22 14.27 4.17
CA ASP A 60 9.46 13.28 3.41
C ASP A 60 8.17 12.87 4.15
N VAL A 61 7.28 13.82 4.42
CA VAL A 61 6.01 13.55 5.11
C VAL A 61 4.98 13.14 4.08
N VAL A 62 4.74 11.82 3.97
CA VAL A 62 3.56 11.31 3.26
C VAL A 62 2.32 11.95 3.90
N PRO A 63 1.48 12.66 3.13
CA PRO A 63 0.35 13.39 3.70
C PRO A 63 -0.62 12.41 4.34
N VAL A 64 -1.03 12.72 5.57
CA VAL A 64 -2.03 11.92 6.28
C VAL A 64 -3.41 12.28 5.72
N VAL A 65 -4.13 11.30 5.17
CA VAL A 65 -5.46 11.49 4.57
C VAL A 65 -6.53 10.69 5.30
N CYS A 66 -7.80 11.05 5.08
CA CYS A 66 -8.92 10.30 5.62
C CYS A 66 -8.96 8.88 5.02
N SER A 67 -9.16 7.86 5.85
CA SER A 67 -9.19 6.46 5.45
C SER A 67 -10.47 6.07 4.70
N TRP A 68 -11.50 6.91 4.75
CA TRP A 68 -12.72 6.68 3.97
C TRP A 68 -12.54 7.20 2.54
N LYS A 69 -12.62 6.29 1.55
CA LYS A 69 -12.31 6.60 0.14
C LYS A 69 -13.22 7.63 -0.52
N LEU A 70 -14.41 7.86 0.02
CA LEU A 70 -15.36 8.85 -0.51
C LEU A 70 -15.22 10.22 0.18
N CYS A 71 -14.22 10.38 1.04
CA CYS A 71 -13.91 11.66 1.65
C CYS A 71 -13.29 12.60 0.62
N THR A 72 -13.82 13.83 0.54
CA THR A 72 -13.31 14.92 -0.30
C THR A 72 -12.46 15.93 0.46
N GLU A 73 -12.26 15.72 1.77
CA GLU A 73 -11.40 16.58 2.59
C GLU A 73 -9.93 16.41 2.18
N GLY A 74 -9.19 17.52 2.23
CA GLY A 74 -7.75 17.52 2.01
C GLY A 74 -6.96 16.75 3.08
N PRO A 75 -5.63 16.70 2.97
CA PRO A 75 -4.79 16.07 3.97
C PRO A 75 -4.85 16.79 5.33
N GLU A 76 -4.50 16.05 6.39
CA GLU A 76 -4.33 16.56 7.75
C GLU A 76 -3.33 17.73 7.75
N THR A 77 -3.72 18.85 8.33
CA THR A 77 -2.85 20.02 8.52
C THR A 77 -2.44 20.14 9.98
N GLY A 78 -1.44 20.97 10.28
CA GLY A 78 -1.05 21.25 11.67
C GLY A 78 -2.20 21.77 12.54
N GLU A 79 -3.18 22.42 11.91
CA GLU A 79 -4.36 23.01 12.55
C GLU A 79 -5.51 22.00 12.74
N LYS A 80 -5.69 21.04 11.81
CA LYS A 80 -6.79 20.07 11.83
C LYS A 80 -6.26 18.65 11.86
N LYS A 81 -6.13 18.10 13.07
CA LYS A 81 -5.67 16.71 13.29
C LYS A 81 -6.78 15.68 13.10
N PHE A 82 -6.46 14.57 12.43
CA PHE A 82 -7.43 13.50 12.20
C PHE A 82 -7.49 12.54 13.39
N GLY A 83 -8.71 12.16 13.75
CA GLY A 83 -8.95 11.15 14.77
C GLY A 83 -8.44 9.79 14.32
N LYS A 84 -7.82 9.05 15.24
CA LYS A 84 -7.41 7.66 15.00
C LYS A 84 -8.52 6.71 15.40
N CYS A 85 -8.66 5.59 14.70
CA CYS A 85 -9.48 4.49 15.18
C CYS A 85 -8.96 4.01 16.54
N ALA A 86 -9.80 4.05 17.58
CA ALA A 86 -9.43 3.65 18.93
C ALA A 86 -8.89 2.20 19.02
N LEU A 87 -9.39 1.31 18.16
CA LEU A 87 -9.08 -0.12 18.19
C LEU A 87 -7.75 -0.45 17.50
N CYS A 88 -7.54 0.01 16.27
CA CYS A 88 -6.35 -0.35 15.50
C CYS A 88 -5.26 0.73 15.48
N GLN A 89 -5.58 1.98 15.82
CA GLN A 89 -4.69 3.16 15.74
C GLN A 89 -4.09 3.46 14.35
N ILE A 90 -4.43 2.66 13.34
CA ILE A 90 -3.93 2.76 11.96
C ILE A 90 -4.81 3.71 11.13
N ALA A 91 -6.12 3.45 11.10
CA ALA A 91 -7.03 4.25 10.28
C ALA A 91 -7.22 5.67 10.87
N ARG A 92 -7.18 6.67 10.00
CA ARG A 92 -7.34 8.10 10.30
C ARG A 92 -8.64 8.65 9.70
N TYR A 93 -9.35 9.49 10.44
CA TYR A 93 -10.61 10.09 9.99
C TYR A 93 -10.66 11.57 10.35
N CYS A 94 -11.04 12.41 9.40
CA CYS A 94 -11.25 13.84 9.65
C CYS A 94 -12.48 14.11 10.52
N SER A 95 -13.38 13.12 10.71
CA SER A 95 -14.58 13.23 11.53
C SER A 95 -15.08 11.86 12.04
N LYS A 96 -15.94 11.87 13.06
CA LYS A 96 -16.56 10.64 13.58
C LYS A 96 -17.57 10.05 12.57
N GLU A 97 -18.14 10.90 11.72
CA GLU A 97 -19.09 10.54 10.67
C GLU A 97 -18.40 9.68 9.61
N HIS A 98 -17.20 10.07 9.16
CA HIS A 98 -16.43 9.26 8.21
C HIS A 98 -15.98 7.93 8.80
N GLN A 99 -15.69 7.88 10.10
CA GLN A 99 -15.43 6.61 10.78
C GLN A 99 -16.67 5.69 10.74
N LYS A 100 -17.88 6.23 11.01
CA LYS A 100 -19.13 5.45 10.96
C LYS A 100 -19.45 4.96 9.55
N LEU A 101 -19.31 5.82 8.54
CA LEU A 101 -19.54 5.47 7.13
C LEU A 101 -18.55 4.43 6.63
N HIS A 102 -17.30 4.49 7.10
CA HIS A 102 -16.27 3.51 6.76
C HIS A 102 -16.35 2.22 7.59
N TRP A 103 -17.03 2.22 8.73
CA TRP A 103 -17.06 1.08 9.66
C TRP A 103 -17.45 -0.27 9.03
N PRO A 104 -18.48 -0.37 8.15
CA PRO A 104 -18.90 -1.64 7.57
C PRO A 104 -17.78 -2.40 6.84
N SER A 105 -16.90 -1.68 6.14
CA SER A 105 -15.74 -2.27 5.45
C SER A 105 -14.49 -2.29 6.35
N HIS A 106 -14.29 -1.27 7.18
CA HIS A 106 -13.12 -1.16 8.06
C HIS A 106 -13.05 -2.28 9.09
N LYS A 107 -14.19 -2.68 9.68
CA LYS A 107 -14.23 -3.67 10.77
C LYS A 107 -13.58 -5.02 10.41
N ILE A 108 -13.63 -5.41 9.13
CA ILE A 108 -13.06 -6.65 8.60
C ILE A 108 -11.54 -6.66 8.81
N HIS A 109 -10.88 -5.50 8.68
CA HIS A 109 -9.42 -5.38 8.77
C HIS A 109 -8.96 -4.75 10.09
N CYS A 110 -9.86 -4.14 10.86
CA CYS A 110 -9.55 -3.47 12.13
C CYS A 110 -8.96 -4.45 13.16
N GLN A 111 -9.55 -5.63 13.31
CA GLN A 111 -9.16 -6.62 14.31
C GLN A 111 -7.85 -7.38 13.97
N ALA A 112 -7.48 -7.45 12.69
CA ALA A 112 -6.27 -8.13 12.24
C ALA A 112 -4.97 -7.42 12.69
N SER A 113 -5.06 -6.19 13.20
CA SER A 113 -3.92 -5.39 13.65
C SER A 113 -3.49 -5.69 15.10
N ARG A 114 -4.32 -6.36 15.91
CA ARG A 114 -3.99 -6.72 17.32
C ARG A 114 -2.95 -7.84 17.45
N ALA A 115 -2.73 -8.62 16.40
CA ALA A 115 -1.87 -9.80 16.43
C ALA A 115 -0.37 -9.51 16.18
N ARG A 116 0.04 -8.23 16.14
CA ARG A 116 1.45 -7.84 15.93
C ARG A 116 1.91 -6.82 16.96
N THR A 117 1.98 -7.24 18.22
CA THR A 117 2.83 -6.61 19.23
C THR A 117 3.73 -7.70 19.82
N PHE A 118 4.98 -7.71 19.33
CA PHE A 118 6.21 -8.13 20.03
C PHE A 118 6.22 -9.48 20.78
N ASP A 119 6.76 -10.50 20.13
CA ASP A 119 7.60 -11.53 20.78
C ASP A 119 9.04 -11.00 20.72
N SER A 120 9.63 -10.70 21.88
CA SER A 120 11.03 -10.28 22.09
C SER A 120 11.46 -10.76 23.46
#